data_AF-A0A3C0B8J1-F1
#
_entry.id   AF-A0A3C0B8J1-F1
#
_cell.length_a   1.000
_cell.length_b   1.000
_cell.length_c   1.000
_cell.angle_alpha   90.00
_cell.angle_beta   90.00
_cell.angle_gamma   90.00
#
_symmetry.space_group_name_H-M   'P 1'
#
loop_
_entity.id
_entity.type
_entity.pdbx_description
1 polymer ?
#
loop_
_entity_poly.entity_id
_entity_poly.type
_entity_poly.pdbx_seq_one_letter_code
_entity_poly.pdbx_strand_id
1 'polypeptide(L)' 'ATAAPASIELTPVQQQAYNLLLPALNETQPILLKGVTSSGKTELYIRLMDEVIKQEKQVLYLLPEIALTTQIIVRLQKY' A
#
# COMPACT_ATOMS: atom_id res chain seq x y z
N ALA A 1 23.58 1.80 -8.84
CA ALA A 1 23.43 1.97 -7.38
C ALA A 1 22.07 2.61 -7.13
N THR A 2 21.03 1.80 -7.03
CA THR A 2 19.68 2.28 -6.73
C THR A 2 19.58 2.45 -5.23
N ALA A 3 19.56 3.71 -4.78
CA ALA A 3 19.33 4.04 -3.37
C ALA A 3 18.03 3.36 -2.92
N ALA A 4 18.11 2.59 -1.84
CA ALA A 4 16.92 2.07 -1.19
C ALA A 4 15.97 3.25 -0.89
N PRO A 5 14.66 3.14 -1.17
CA PRO A 5 13.72 4.21 -0.86
C PRO A 5 13.82 4.58 0.62
N ALA A 6 13.80 5.88 0.91
CA ALA A 6 13.77 6.38 2.28
C ALA A 6 12.63 5.66 3.03
N SER A 7 12.96 4.98 4.12
CA SER A 7 12.02 4.22 4.93
C SER A 7 11.01 5.18 5.54
N ILE A 8 9.84 5.30 4.92
CA ILE A 8 8.72 6.03 5.51
C ILE A 8 8.38 5.32 6.83
N GLU A 9 8.13 6.04 7.91
CA GLU A 9 7.63 5.44 9.16
C GLU A 9 6.11 5.58 9.20
N LEU A 10 5.41 4.50 9.60
CA LEU A 10 3.97 4.56 9.80
C LEU A 10 3.68 5.29 11.10
N THR A 11 2.67 6.15 11.08
CA THR A 11 2.11 6.71 12.31
C THR A 11 1.49 5.60 13.16
N PRO A 12 1.28 5.79 14.47
CA PRO A 12 0.68 4.76 15.33
C PRO A 12 -0.66 4.23 14.81
N VAL A 13 -1.51 5.12 14.27
CA VAL A 13 -2.82 4.73 13.70
C VAL A 13 -2.66 3.93 12.40
N GLN A 14 -1.70 4.30 11.56
CA GLN A 14 -1.38 3.53 10.36
C GLN A 14 -0.78 2.17 10.70
N GLN A 15 0.11 2.11 11.69
CA GLN A 15 0.70 0.85 12.15
C GLN A 15 -0.37 -0.08 12.72
N GLN A 16 -1.32 0.46 13.50
CA GLN A 16 -2.46 -0.30 13.98
C GLN A 16 -3.30 -0.85 12.81
N ALA A 17 -3.64 -0.01 11.83
CA ALA A 17 -4.37 -0.45 10.64
C ALA A 17 -3.60 -1.52 9.86
N TYR A 18 -2.29 -1.35 9.69
CA TYR A 18 -1.42 -2.32 9.03
C TYR A 18 -1.42 -3.68 9.73
N ASN A 19 -1.28 -3.69 11.06
CA ASN A 19 -1.29 -4.92 11.86
C ASN A 19 -2.63 -5.67 11.79
N LEU A 20 -3.74 -4.95 11.57
CA LEU A 20 -5.06 -5.57 11.37
C LEU A 20 -5.23 -6.11 9.94
N LEU A 21 -4.68 -5.42 8.94
CA LEU A 21 -4.83 -5.77 7.52
C LEU A 21 -3.90 -6.91 7.09
N LEU A 22 -2.68 -6.95 7.61
CA LEU A 22 -1.66 -7.94 7.24
C LEU A 22 -2.12 -9.40 7.37
N PRO A 23 -2.65 -9.87 8.52
CA PRO A 23 -3.12 -11.25 8.63
C PRO A 23 -4.32 -11.54 7.71
N ALA A 24 -5.18 -10.54 7.49
CA ALA A 24 -6.38 -10.68 6.67
C ALA A 24 -6.07 -10.81 5.16
N LEU A 25 -4.83 -10.57 4.71
CA LEU A 25 -4.42 -10.84 3.32
C LEU A 25 -4.50 -12.33 2.94
N ASN A 26 -4.54 -13.23 3.93
CA ASN A 26 -4.74 -14.66 3.69
C ASN A 26 -6.20 -15.10 3.73
N GLU A 27 -7.13 -14.16 3.95
CA GLU A 27 -8.57 -14.39 3.97
C GLU A 27 -9.22 -13.87 2.68
N THR A 28 -10.41 -14.35 2.35
CA THR A 28 -11.15 -13.93 1.14
C THR A 28 -12.13 -12.78 1.40
N GLN A 29 -12.13 -12.22 2.61
CA GLN A 29 -13.10 -11.21 3.01
C GLN A 29 -12.73 -9.82 2.47
N PRO A 30 -13.64 -9.11 1.79
CA PRO A 30 -13.42 -7.72 1.39
C PRO A 30 -13.27 -6.81 2.62
N ILE A 31 -12.26 -5.93 2.60
CA ILE A 31 -12.01 -4.96 3.66
C ILE A 31 -12.10 -3.53 3.14
N LEU A 32 -12.81 -2.67 3.88
CA LEU A 32 -12.86 -1.24 3.62
C LEU A 32 -11.86 -0.49 4.52
N LEU A 33 -10.79 0.05 3.93
CA LEU A 33 -9.89 0.98 4.61
C LEU A 33 -10.45 2.42 4.53
N LYS A 34 -11.21 2.82 5.54
CA LYS A 34 -11.81 4.17 5.61
C LYS A 34 -10.80 5.20 6.13
N GLY A 35 -10.61 6.29 5.39
CA GLY A 35 -9.80 7.42 5.81
C GLY A 35 -9.92 8.61 4.89
N VAL A 36 -9.71 9.81 5.41
CA VAL A 36 -9.72 11.07 4.62
C VAL A 36 -8.51 11.15 3.67
N THR A 37 -8.55 12.04 2.68
CA THR A 37 -7.38 12.35 1.85
C THR A 37 -6.21 12.77 2.73
N SER A 38 -4.97 12.47 2.32
CA SER A 38 -3.75 12.73 3.11
C SER A 38 -3.60 11.92 4.41
N SER A 39 -4.50 10.98 4.73
CA SER A 39 -4.34 10.09 5.90
C SER A 39 -3.29 8.98 5.70
N GLY A 40 -2.65 8.94 4.52
CA GLY A 40 -1.61 7.96 4.18
C GLY A 40 -2.10 6.56 3.78
N LYS A 41 -3.36 6.42 3.31
CA LYS A 41 -3.89 5.13 2.79
C LYS A 41 -2.98 4.52 1.70
N THR A 42 -2.45 5.36 0.82
CA THR A 42 -1.53 4.92 -0.25
C THR A 42 -0.30 4.22 0.30
N GLU A 43 0.25 4.68 1.43
CA GLU A 43 1.41 4.03 2.04
C GLU A 43 1.07 2.64 2.57
N LEU A 44 -0.11 2.49 3.19
CA LEU A 44 -0.60 1.20 3.64
C LEU A 44 -0.82 0.24 2.47
N TYR A 45 -1.39 0.72 1.35
CA TYR A 45 -1.52 -0.09 0.14
C TYR A 45 -0.17 -0.58 -0.35
N ILE A 46 0.82 0.32 -0.52
CA ILE A 46 2.15 -0.05 -1.03
C ILE A 46 2.80 -1.14 -0.15
N ARG A 47 2.75 -1.01 1.17
CA ARG A 47 3.32 -2.02 2.06
C ARG A 47 2.61 -3.37 2.00
N LEU A 48 1.29 -3.35 1.98
CA LEU A 48 0.52 -4.59 1.86
C LEU A 48 0.80 -5.27 0.51
N MET A 49 0.94 -4.50 -0.56
CA MET A 49 1.32 -5.02 -1.88
C MET A 49 2.72 -5.64 -1.86
N ASP A 50 3.69 -4.98 -1.23
CA ASP A 50 5.06 -5.49 -1.05
C ASP A 50 5.06 -6.83 -0.28
N GLU A 51 4.29 -6.96 0.80
CA GLU A 51 4.14 -8.22 1.52
C GLU A 51 3.52 -9.34 0.67
N VAL A 52 2.58 -9.02 -0.22
CA VAL A 52 2.01 -10.01 -1.16
C VAL A 52 3.04 -10.42 -2.22
N ILE A 53 3.81 -9.47 -2.74
CA ILE A 53 4.85 -9.73 -3.76
C ILE A 53 5.99 -10.56 -3.18
N LYS A 54 6.42 -10.30 -1.93
CA LYS A 54 7.41 -11.13 -1.22
C LYS A 54 6.98 -12.58 -1.03
N GLN A 55 5.68 -12.85 -1.07
CA GLN A 55 5.10 -14.20 -1.05
C GLN A 55 4.97 -14.82 -2.46
N GLU A 56 5.61 -14.22 -3.48
CA GLU A 56 5.55 -14.65 -4.89
C GLU A 56 4.12 -14.65 -5.48
N LYS A 57 3.22 -13.84 -4.91
CA LYS A 57 1.85 -13.65 -5.39
C LYS A 57 1.72 -12.38 -6.23
N GLN A 58 0.59 -12.24 -6.91
CA GLN A 58 0.28 -11.08 -7.75
C GLN A 58 -0.71 -10.12 -7.07
N VAL A 59 -0.56 -8.82 -7.37
CA VAL A 59 -1.45 -7.75 -6.91
C VAL A 59 -2.13 -7.12 -8.12
N LEU A 60 -3.45 -6.96 -8.07
CA LEU A 60 -4.20 -6.10 -8.98
C LEU A 60 -4.52 -4.77 -8.29
N TYR A 61 -3.93 -3.67 -8.76
CA TYR A 61 -4.18 -2.34 -8.23
C TYR A 61 -5.02 -1.51 -9.20
N LEU A 62 -6.26 -1.21 -8.81
CA LEU A 62 -7.21 -0.45 -9.61
C LEU A 62 -7.24 1.02 -9.17
N LEU A 63 -7.08 1.92 -10.14
CA LEU A 63 -7.11 3.37 -9.95
C LEU A 63 -8.16 3.99 -10.88
N PRO A 64 -8.78 5.11 -10.48
CA PRO A 64 -9.63 5.89 -11.38
C PRO A 64 -8.80 6.52 -12.51
N GLU A 65 -9.42 6.68 -13.69
CA GLU A 65 -8.77 6.94 -14.99
C GLU A 65 -8.01 8.29 -15.11
N ILE A 66 -8.28 9.30 -14.28
CA ILE A 66 -7.84 10.67 -14.52
C ILE A 66 -6.83 11.18 -13.45
N ALA A 67 -5.78 11.84 -13.93
CA ALA A 67 -4.71 12.60 -13.27
C ALA A 67 -3.77 11.89 -12.27
N LEU A 68 -4.23 10.88 -11.53
CA LEU A 68 -3.42 10.27 -10.45
C LEU A 68 -2.56 9.08 -10.91
N THR A 69 -2.81 8.52 -12.09
CA THR A 69 -2.12 7.33 -12.59
C THR A 69 -0.60 7.53 -12.69
N THR A 70 -0.15 8.63 -13.31
CA THR A 70 1.30 8.90 -13.48
C THR A 70 2.01 9.10 -12.14
N GLN A 71 1.39 9.84 -11.21
CA GLN A 71 1.99 10.09 -9.89
C GLN A 71 2.11 8.82 -9.06
N ILE A 72 1.10 7.95 -9.12
CA ILE A 72 1.09 6.69 -8.40
C ILE A 72 2.09 5.70 -9.02
N ILE A 73 2.18 5.60 -10.35
CA ILE A 73 3.17 4.75 -11.03
C ILE A 73 4.59 5.17 -10.64
N VAL A 74 4.91 6.47 -10.71
CA VAL A 74 6.24 6.98 -10.34
C VAL A 74 6.55 6.69 -8.87
N ARG A 75 5.55 6.75 -8.00
CA ARG A 75 5.72 6.39 -6.59
C ARG A 75 6.00 4.90 -6.42
N LEU A 76 5.24 4.03 -7.09
CA LEU A 76 5.42 2.58 -7.03
C LEU A 76 6.79 2.14 -7.55
N GLN A 77 7.31 2.74 -8.62
CA GLN A 77 8.63 2.41 -9.17
C GLN A 77 9.81 2.77 -8.26
N LYS A 78 9.59 3.61 -7.25
CA LYS A 78 10.63 3.97 -6.28
C LYS A 78 10.73 2.98 -5.12
N TYR A 79 9.70 2.16 -4.92
CA TYR A 79 9.68 1.07 -3.96
C TYR A 79 10.19 -0.21 -4.62
#